data_AF-A0A4E0QWK0-F1
#
_entry.id   AF-A0A4E0QWK0-F1
#
_cell.length_a   1.000
_cell.length_b   1.000
_cell.length_c   1.000
_cell.angle_alpha   90.00
_cell.angle_beta   90.00
_cell.angle_gamma   90.00
#
_symmetry.space_group_name_H-M   'P 1'
#
loop_
_entity.id
_entity.type
_entity.pdbx_description
1 polymer ?
#
loop_
_entity_poly.entity_id
_entity_poly.type
_entity_poly.pdbx_seq_one_letter_code
_entity_poly.pdbx_strand_id
1 'polypeptide(L)'
;MEVPSDQVIQSTNDDATASKLHAVNRGYWVDPYIRHFCFSRTPKSPEISRGYFVRTQAFKAITMSFIKHNHGECQVVNLGAGSDTLYFILREANLLPRKFVEVDLGYNVMRKIAIMKNRKLFPDSENPPVPTESSRGDTTAVQCAAGATADTSSTEDADSRRTAFHAGPYYIFAFDLRQPVESLIERLCDTTSNGCGLSRTSPTLFLAECVLVYMPSAQTTQLLRGLATNFSSAAFLHYEQAGIQSDLSFSYH
;
A
#
# COMPACT_ATOMS: atom_id res chain seq x y z
N MET A 1 15.69 7.91 -16.94
CA MET A 1 14.52 8.70 -16.50
C MET A 1 14.82 9.16 -15.08
N GLU A 2 14.69 10.44 -14.80
CA GLU A 2 14.90 10.98 -13.46
C GLU A 2 13.82 10.44 -12.51
N VAL A 3 14.21 10.04 -11.30
CA VAL A 3 13.28 9.46 -10.31
C VAL A 3 12.45 10.60 -9.72
N PRO A 4 11.11 10.54 -9.75
CA PRO A 4 10.28 11.57 -9.13
C PRO A 4 10.56 11.69 -7.63
N SER A 5 10.43 12.90 -7.08
CA SER A 5 10.52 13.10 -5.63
C SER A 5 9.34 12.45 -4.91
N ASP A 6 9.50 12.15 -3.62
CA ASP A 6 8.45 11.55 -2.80
C ASP A 6 7.18 12.41 -2.75
N GLN A 7 7.30 13.74 -2.84
CA GLN A 7 6.16 14.65 -2.95
C GLN A 7 5.35 14.43 -4.24
N VAL A 8 6.04 14.20 -5.37
CA VAL A 8 5.37 13.87 -6.64
C VAL A 8 4.66 12.52 -6.52
N ILE A 9 5.30 11.52 -5.92
CA ILE A 9 4.69 10.21 -5.68
C ILE A 9 3.46 10.31 -4.76
N GLN A 10 3.47 11.18 -3.75
CA GLN A 10 2.30 11.42 -2.91
C GLN A 10 1.16 12.08 -3.70
N SER A 11 1.48 13.01 -4.60
CA SER A 11 0.48 13.68 -5.43
C SER A 11 -0.25 12.70 -6.38
N THR A 12 0.44 11.65 -6.84
CA THR A 12 -0.16 10.63 -7.71
C THR A 12 -1.14 9.74 -6.95
N ASN A 13 -0.87 9.41 -5.67
CA ASN A 13 -1.85 8.75 -4.81
C ASN A 13 -3.13 9.58 -4.69
N ASP A 14 -3.01 10.89 -4.43
CA ASP A 14 -4.16 11.77 -4.23
C ASP A 14 -4.99 11.92 -5.53
N ASP A 15 -4.33 12.04 -6.69
CA ASP A 15 -5.03 12.08 -7.99
C ASP A 15 -5.72 10.75 -8.33
N ALA A 16 -5.07 9.62 -8.05
CA ALA A 16 -5.67 8.30 -8.25
C ALA A 16 -6.91 8.11 -7.37
N THR A 17 -6.82 8.52 -6.10
CA THR A 17 -7.92 8.46 -5.14
C THR A 17 -9.09 9.36 -5.56
N ALA A 18 -8.80 10.59 -6.01
CA ALA A 18 -9.82 11.50 -6.52
C ALA A 18 -10.49 10.95 -7.80
N SER A 19 -9.72 10.32 -8.69
CA SER A 19 -10.24 9.70 -9.90
C SER A 19 -11.13 8.49 -9.60
N LYS A 20 -10.71 7.62 -8.66
CA LYS A 20 -11.51 6.49 -8.15
C LYS A 20 -12.82 7.01 -7.53
N LEU A 21 -12.78 8.02 -6.64
CA LEU A 21 -13.98 8.60 -6.04
C LEU A 21 -14.91 9.24 -7.10
N HIS A 22 -14.37 9.94 -8.09
CA HIS A 22 -15.18 10.53 -9.16
C HIS A 22 -15.99 9.46 -9.89
N ALA A 23 -15.36 8.35 -10.29
CA ALA A 23 -16.02 7.26 -10.98
C ALA A 23 -17.06 6.53 -10.09
N VAL A 24 -16.77 6.33 -8.80
CA VAL A 24 -17.73 5.77 -7.82
C VAL A 24 -18.97 6.64 -7.70
N ASN A 25 -18.81 7.96 -7.56
CA ASN A 25 -19.94 8.89 -7.47
C ASN A 25 -20.81 8.91 -8.75
N ARG A 26 -20.25 8.46 -9.87
CA ARG A 26 -20.96 8.34 -11.16
C ARG A 26 -21.56 6.95 -11.38
N GLY A 27 -21.44 6.04 -10.41
CA GLY A 27 -22.05 4.71 -10.44
C GLY A 27 -21.28 3.67 -11.24
N TYR A 28 -20.00 3.91 -11.56
CA TYR A 28 -19.18 2.90 -12.26
C TYR A 28 -18.98 1.64 -11.41
N TRP A 29 -18.81 1.79 -10.08
CA TRP A 29 -18.86 0.69 -9.12
C TRP A 29 -19.25 1.21 -7.73
N VAL A 30 -19.53 0.29 -6.81
CA VAL A 30 -19.84 0.60 -5.41
C VAL A 30 -18.58 0.44 -4.57
N ASP A 31 -18.20 1.52 -3.89
CA ASP A 31 -17.15 1.55 -2.88
C ASP A 31 -17.53 2.57 -1.78
N PRO A 32 -18.03 2.12 -0.62
CA PRO A 32 -18.42 3.02 0.45
C PRO A 32 -17.23 3.58 1.24
N TYR A 33 -16.01 3.08 1.01
CA TYR A 33 -14.80 3.40 1.78
C TYR A 33 -13.96 4.51 1.16
N ILE A 34 -13.88 4.58 -0.17
CA ILE A 34 -12.97 5.50 -0.88
C ILE A 34 -13.16 6.97 -0.49
N ARG A 35 -14.41 7.35 -0.14
CA ARG A 35 -14.76 8.69 0.35
C ARG A 35 -14.04 9.10 1.64
N HIS A 36 -13.57 8.15 2.45
CA HIS A 36 -12.85 8.43 3.69
C HIS A 36 -11.40 8.86 3.44
N PHE A 37 -10.82 8.42 2.32
CA PHE A 37 -9.41 8.65 1.99
C PHE A 37 -9.21 9.78 0.97
N CYS A 38 -10.28 10.29 0.39
CA CYS A 38 -10.23 11.35 -0.61
C CYS A 38 -10.51 12.73 0.01
N PHE A 39 -9.56 13.66 -0.15
CA PHE A 39 -9.66 15.03 0.40
C PHE A 39 -9.95 16.10 -0.65
N SER A 40 -9.80 15.77 -1.94
CA SER A 40 -10.05 16.67 -3.05
C SER A 40 -10.96 16.02 -4.08
N ARG A 41 -11.94 16.77 -4.57
CA ARG A 41 -12.86 16.30 -5.62
C ARG A 41 -12.51 17.00 -6.91
N THR A 42 -11.96 16.24 -7.85
CA THR A 42 -11.63 16.75 -9.18
C THR A 42 -12.54 16.09 -10.22
N PRO A 43 -13.19 16.87 -11.10
CA PRO A 43 -13.91 16.30 -12.25
C PRO A 43 -12.97 15.49 -13.14
N LYS A 44 -13.45 14.37 -13.69
CA LYS A 44 -12.72 13.55 -14.64
C LYS A 44 -13.55 13.34 -15.90
N SER A 45 -12.87 13.16 -17.03
CA SER A 45 -13.57 12.81 -18.27
C SER A 45 -14.18 11.40 -18.16
N PRO A 46 -15.18 11.07 -19.00
CA PRO A 46 -15.75 9.73 -19.06
C PRO A 46 -14.71 8.64 -19.35
N GLU A 47 -13.72 8.93 -20.21
CA GLU A 47 -12.65 8.01 -20.58
C GLU A 47 -11.74 7.69 -19.39
N ILE A 48 -11.37 8.70 -18.60
CA ILE A 48 -10.61 8.51 -17.37
C ILE A 48 -11.41 7.63 -16.40
N SER A 49 -12.71 7.91 -16.21
CA SER A 49 -13.56 7.14 -15.31
C SER A 49 -13.71 5.68 -15.75
N ARG A 50 -13.85 5.43 -17.06
CA ARG A 50 -13.85 4.08 -17.66
C ARG A 50 -12.52 3.36 -17.44
N GLY A 51 -11.40 4.06 -17.62
CA GLY A 51 -10.07 3.52 -17.35
C GLY A 51 -9.91 3.05 -15.90
N TYR A 52 -10.29 3.90 -14.94
CA TYR A 52 -10.28 3.55 -13.52
C TYR A 52 -11.25 2.42 -13.18
N PHE A 53 -12.43 2.36 -13.81
CA PHE A 53 -13.34 1.23 -13.64
C PHE A 53 -12.68 -0.10 -14.04
N VAL A 54 -12.13 -0.19 -15.25
CA VAL A 54 -11.47 -1.43 -15.72
C VAL A 54 -10.29 -1.79 -14.82
N ARG A 55 -9.45 -0.81 -14.49
CA ARG A 55 -8.29 -0.96 -13.60
C ARG A 55 -8.70 -1.53 -12.23
N THR A 56 -9.66 -0.90 -11.55
CA THR A 56 -10.11 -1.32 -10.22
C THR A 56 -10.85 -2.66 -10.25
N GLN A 57 -11.71 -2.89 -11.24
CA GLN A 57 -12.43 -4.17 -11.33
C GLN A 57 -11.49 -5.34 -11.67
N ALA A 58 -10.43 -5.11 -12.46
CA ALA A 58 -9.44 -6.14 -12.76
C ALA A 58 -8.70 -6.61 -11.49
N PHE A 59 -8.17 -5.68 -10.69
CA PHE A 59 -7.50 -6.00 -9.42
C PHE A 59 -8.45 -6.73 -8.48
N LYS A 60 -9.65 -6.19 -8.28
CA LYS A 60 -10.68 -6.85 -7.47
C LYS A 60 -10.97 -8.27 -7.94
N ALA A 61 -11.28 -8.46 -9.22
CA ALA A 61 -11.67 -9.76 -9.77
C ALA A 61 -10.55 -10.79 -9.65
N ILE A 62 -9.30 -10.41 -9.98
CA ILE A 62 -8.15 -11.30 -9.91
C ILE A 62 -7.83 -11.67 -8.46
N THR A 63 -7.83 -10.70 -7.53
CA THR A 63 -7.61 -10.98 -6.11
C THR A 63 -8.69 -11.88 -5.53
N MET A 64 -9.97 -11.61 -5.83
CA MET A 64 -11.07 -12.48 -5.40
C MET A 64 -10.93 -13.90 -5.99
N SER A 65 -10.56 -14.02 -7.26
CA SER A 65 -10.32 -15.31 -7.92
C SER A 65 -9.18 -16.07 -7.26
N PHE A 66 -8.07 -15.40 -6.96
CA PHE A 66 -6.92 -15.99 -6.28
C PHE A 66 -7.28 -16.50 -4.88
N ILE A 67 -8.02 -15.71 -4.10
CA ILE A 67 -8.48 -16.12 -2.76
C ILE A 67 -9.42 -17.32 -2.84
N LYS A 68 -10.38 -17.30 -3.76
CA LYS A 68 -11.33 -18.43 -3.95
C LYS A 68 -10.62 -19.71 -4.38
N HIS A 69 -9.68 -19.61 -5.31
CA HIS A 69 -8.92 -20.76 -5.81
C HIS A 69 -8.11 -21.44 -4.70
N ASN A 70 -7.57 -20.64 -3.78
CA ASN A 70 -6.82 -21.14 -2.63
C ASN A 70 -7.67 -21.35 -1.37
N HIS A 71 -9.01 -21.31 -1.48
CA HIS A 71 -9.94 -21.49 -0.36
C HIS A 71 -9.69 -20.57 0.84
N GLY A 72 -9.18 -19.35 0.62
CA GLY A 72 -8.78 -18.42 1.69
C GLY A 72 -7.41 -18.70 2.31
N GLU A 73 -6.79 -19.86 2.03
CA GLU A 73 -5.47 -20.28 2.54
C GLU A 73 -4.32 -19.67 1.74
N CYS A 74 -4.38 -18.36 1.54
CA CYS A 74 -3.40 -17.59 0.79
C CYS A 74 -3.07 -16.25 1.46
N GLN A 75 -2.12 -15.54 0.87
CA GLN A 75 -1.63 -14.25 1.32
C GLN A 75 -1.75 -13.24 0.18
N VAL A 76 -2.03 -11.98 0.51
CA VAL A 76 -2.07 -10.89 -0.45
C VAL A 76 -1.16 -9.77 0.06
N VAL A 77 -0.30 -9.25 -0.80
CA VAL A 77 0.61 -8.14 -0.49
C VAL A 77 0.41 -7.05 -1.54
N ASN A 78 -0.13 -5.90 -1.13
CA ASN A 78 -0.33 -4.73 -1.96
C ASN A 78 0.85 -3.76 -1.78
N LEU A 79 1.73 -3.71 -2.78
CA LEU A 79 2.94 -2.89 -2.80
C LEU A 79 2.58 -1.52 -3.37
N GLY A 80 2.90 -0.44 -2.65
CA GLY A 80 2.48 0.91 -3.00
C GLY A 80 0.95 1.06 -2.92
N ALA A 81 0.36 0.55 -1.85
CA ALA A 81 -1.09 0.43 -1.72
C ALA A 81 -1.82 1.79 -1.70
N GLY A 82 -1.14 2.86 -1.31
CA GLY A 82 -1.71 4.19 -1.16
C GLY A 82 -3.02 4.15 -0.36
N SER A 83 -4.02 4.86 -0.86
CA SER A 83 -5.37 4.91 -0.29
C SER A 83 -6.33 3.82 -0.79
N ASP A 84 -5.80 2.69 -1.28
CA ASP A 84 -6.62 1.60 -1.79
C ASP A 84 -7.58 1.02 -0.74
N THR A 85 -8.74 0.53 -1.19
CA THR A 85 -9.86 0.11 -0.36
C THR A 85 -10.18 -1.38 -0.52
N LEU A 86 -9.41 -2.13 -1.32
CA LEU A 86 -9.68 -3.51 -1.69
C LEU A 86 -9.87 -4.42 -0.48
N TYR A 87 -9.07 -4.27 0.57
CA TYR A 87 -9.24 -5.04 1.81
C TYR A 87 -10.66 -4.90 2.39
N PHE A 88 -11.18 -3.68 2.47
CA PHE A 88 -12.51 -3.44 3.04
C PHE A 88 -13.61 -4.04 2.17
N ILE A 89 -13.47 -3.97 0.85
CA ILE A 89 -14.38 -4.60 -0.12
C ILE A 89 -14.36 -6.13 0.02
N LEU A 90 -13.17 -6.72 0.21
CA LEU A 90 -13.02 -8.17 0.44
C LEU A 90 -13.64 -8.60 1.78
N ARG A 91 -13.49 -7.78 2.83
CA ARG A 91 -14.09 -8.03 4.14
C ARG A 91 -15.62 -8.01 4.07
N GLU A 92 -16.22 -7.03 3.41
CA GLU A 92 -17.68 -6.98 3.19
C GLU A 92 -18.20 -8.19 2.41
N ALA A 93 -17.40 -8.70 1.47
CA ALA A 93 -17.72 -9.89 0.70
C ALA A 93 -17.46 -11.20 1.46
N ASN A 94 -17.02 -11.14 2.72
CA ASN A 94 -16.58 -12.29 3.52
C ASN A 94 -15.59 -13.21 2.76
N LEU A 95 -14.66 -12.59 2.02
CA LEU A 95 -13.69 -13.27 1.17
C LEU A 95 -12.28 -12.75 1.47
N LEU A 96 -11.75 -13.17 2.62
CA LEU A 96 -10.46 -12.72 3.10
C LEU A 96 -9.36 -13.79 2.89
N PRO A 97 -8.12 -13.38 2.57
CA PRO A 97 -6.96 -14.25 2.69
C PRO A 97 -6.60 -14.44 4.17
N ARG A 98 -5.66 -15.35 4.47
CA ARG A 98 -5.05 -15.46 5.81
C ARG A 98 -4.39 -14.16 6.25
N LYS A 99 -3.74 -13.47 5.31
CA LYS A 99 -3.06 -12.18 5.53
C LYS A 99 -3.25 -11.27 4.32
N PHE A 100 -3.64 -10.03 4.59
CA PHE A 100 -3.67 -8.94 3.62
C PHE A 100 -2.74 -7.85 4.11
N VAL A 101 -1.65 -7.63 3.39
CA VAL A 101 -0.58 -6.72 3.78
C VAL A 101 -0.52 -5.55 2.81
N GLU A 102 -0.51 -4.33 3.32
CA GLU A 102 -0.28 -3.12 2.55
C GLU A 102 1.08 -2.52 2.90
N VAL A 103 1.83 -2.12 1.88
CA VAL A 103 3.14 -1.51 2.02
C VAL A 103 3.15 -0.19 1.26
N ASP A 104 3.61 0.89 1.89
CA ASP A 104 3.76 2.19 1.25
C ASP A 104 4.81 3.05 1.96
N LEU A 105 5.10 4.25 1.44
CA LEU A 105 5.94 5.24 2.10
C LEU A 105 5.30 5.70 3.43
N GLY A 106 6.16 6.07 4.40
CA GLY A 106 5.73 6.39 5.76
C GLY A 106 4.62 7.43 5.86
N TYR A 107 4.68 8.48 5.04
CA TYR A 107 3.63 9.49 4.99
C TYR A 107 2.25 8.92 4.63
N ASN A 108 2.16 8.11 3.57
CA ASN A 108 0.91 7.51 3.10
C ASN A 108 0.35 6.54 4.15
N VAL A 109 1.22 5.72 4.74
CA VAL A 109 0.84 4.79 5.81
C VAL A 109 0.31 5.52 7.04
N MET A 110 1.05 6.52 7.55
CA MET A 110 0.61 7.32 8.70
C MET A 110 -0.75 7.97 8.46
N ARG A 111 -0.92 8.61 7.28
CA ARG A 111 -2.18 9.25 6.90
C ARG A 111 -3.33 8.24 6.84
N LYS A 112 -3.12 7.08 6.21
CA LYS A 112 -4.14 6.03 6.12
C LYS A 112 -4.51 5.47 7.49
N ILE A 113 -3.54 5.17 8.35
CA ILE A 113 -3.77 4.71 9.74
C ILE A 113 -4.59 5.74 10.52
N ALA A 114 -4.23 7.03 10.44
CA ALA A 114 -4.96 8.09 11.13
C ALA A 114 -6.43 8.16 10.68
N ILE A 115 -6.69 8.04 9.37
CA ILE A 115 -8.06 8.00 8.82
C ILE A 115 -8.81 6.76 9.29
N MET A 116 -8.20 5.57 9.23
CA MET A 116 -8.82 4.32 9.66
C MET A 116 -9.25 4.37 11.13
N LYS A 117 -8.39 4.92 12.01
CA LYS A 117 -8.69 5.13 13.43
C LYS A 117 -9.81 6.16 13.63
N ASN A 118 -9.69 7.35 13.01
CA ASN A 118 -10.65 8.44 13.18
C ASN A 118 -12.05 8.10 12.65
N ARG A 119 -12.13 7.31 11.58
CA ARG A 119 -13.39 6.86 10.98
C ARG A 119 -13.87 5.51 11.53
N LYS A 120 -13.14 4.91 12.47
CA LYS A 120 -13.45 3.60 13.08
C LYS A 120 -13.72 2.52 12.02
N LEU A 121 -12.82 2.41 11.04
CA LEU A 121 -12.98 1.45 9.93
C LEU A 121 -12.73 -0.01 10.35
N PHE A 122 -12.23 -0.23 11.57
CA PHE A 122 -12.11 -1.52 12.21
C PHE A 122 -12.88 -1.52 13.54
N PRO A 123 -13.51 -2.65 13.92
CA PRO A 123 -14.10 -2.81 15.25
C PRO A 123 -13.06 -2.67 16.35
N ASP A 124 -13.46 -2.18 17.52
CA ASP A 124 -12.55 -2.05 18.67
C ASP A 124 -11.96 -3.40 19.12
N SER A 125 -12.68 -4.51 18.88
CA SER A 125 -12.23 -5.87 19.18
C SER A 125 -11.09 -6.38 18.30
N GLU A 126 -10.87 -5.77 17.14
CA GLU A 126 -9.81 -6.18 16.20
C GLU A 126 -8.55 -5.32 16.34
N ASN A 127 -8.61 -4.25 17.13
CA ASN A 127 -7.43 -3.42 17.38
C ASN A 127 -6.43 -4.17 18.26
N PRO A 128 -5.10 -3.94 18.07
CA PRO A 128 -4.10 -4.49 18.96
C PRO A 128 -4.39 -4.03 20.39
N PRO A 129 -4.24 -4.89 21.41
CA PRO A 129 -4.38 -4.46 22.80
C PRO A 129 -3.41 -3.31 23.06
N VAL A 130 -3.93 -2.20 23.60
CA VAL A 130 -3.11 -1.08 24.05
C VAL A 130 -2.13 -1.63 25.10
N PRO A 131 -0.82 -1.39 24.98
CA PRO A 131 0.12 -1.77 26.03
C PRO A 131 -0.34 -1.14 27.34
N THR A 132 -0.72 -1.98 28.31
CA THR A 132 -1.03 -1.50 29.66
C THR A 132 0.23 -0.87 30.23
N GLU A 133 0.16 0.42 30.56
CA GLU A 133 1.19 1.15 31.30
C GLU A 133 1.32 0.57 32.73
N SER A 134 1.97 -0.57 32.86
CA SER A 134 2.39 -1.13 34.14
C SER A 134 3.89 -1.41 34.10
N SER A 135 4.65 -0.35 33.91
CA SER A 135 6.06 -0.18 34.30
C SER A 135 6.40 1.29 34.17
N ARG A 136 5.88 2.11 35.08
CA ARG A 136 6.39 3.47 35.32
C ARG A 136 7.78 3.35 35.95
N GLY A 137 8.81 3.38 35.11
CA GLY A 137 10.10 3.97 35.46
C GLY A 137 10.14 5.35 34.83
N ASP A 138 10.40 6.38 35.65
CA ASP A 138 10.57 7.78 35.28
C ASP A 138 11.25 7.98 33.92
N THR A 139 10.74 8.88 33.06
CA THR A 139 11.28 10.25 32.89
C THR A 139 10.48 10.99 31.79
N THR A 140 9.91 12.14 32.17
CA THR A 140 9.52 13.32 31.37
C THR A 140 8.66 13.17 30.10
N ALA A 141 7.42 13.65 30.23
CA ALA A 141 6.60 14.15 29.12
C ALA A 141 7.34 15.21 28.29
N VAL A 142 7.27 15.10 26.96
CA VAL A 142 7.57 16.21 26.05
C VAL A 142 6.34 16.45 25.18
N GLN A 143 5.70 17.58 25.49
CA GLN A 143 4.70 18.26 24.67
C GLN A 143 5.23 18.55 23.26
N CYS A 144 4.35 18.37 22.27
CA CYS A 144 4.54 18.91 20.94
C CYS A 144 4.62 20.44 21.00
N ALA A 145 5.74 21.01 20.59
CA ALA A 145 5.88 22.42 20.25
C ALA A 145 6.61 22.54 18.92
N ALA A 146 6.10 23.43 18.07
CA ALA A 146 6.64 23.78 16.77
C ALA A 146 8.04 24.41 16.88
N GLY A 147 8.94 24.04 15.98
CA GLY A 147 10.25 24.68 15.82
C GLY A 147 11.12 23.93 14.82
N ALA A 148 11.40 24.56 13.67
CA ALA A 148 12.27 24.05 12.63
C ALA A 148 13.74 24.11 13.05
N THR A 149 14.52 23.08 12.72
CA THR A 149 15.88 23.17 12.15
C THR A 149 16.28 21.78 11.62
N ALA A 150 16.82 21.77 10.41
CA ALA A 150 17.32 20.59 9.72
C ALA A 150 18.60 20.07 10.38
N ASP A 151 18.70 18.75 10.55
CA ASP A 151 19.96 18.03 10.36
C ASP A 151 19.67 16.59 9.95
N THR A 152 20.37 16.15 8.91
CA THR A 152 20.06 15.01 8.06
C THR A 152 21.01 13.86 8.40
N SER A 153 20.51 12.62 8.29
CA SER A 153 21.23 11.32 8.39
C SER A 153 21.34 10.68 9.79
N SER A 154 20.27 9.99 10.22
CA SER A 154 20.29 8.76 11.08
C SER A 154 18.92 8.39 11.69
N THR A 155 17.86 9.17 11.47
CA THR A 155 16.56 9.01 12.17
C THR A 155 15.45 8.33 11.38
N GLU A 156 15.56 8.19 10.05
CA GLU A 156 14.45 7.73 9.19
C GLU A 156 14.16 6.21 9.29
N ASP A 157 15.18 5.38 9.51
CA ASP A 157 15.03 3.91 9.58
C ASP A 157 14.30 3.44 10.85
N ALA A 158 14.50 4.14 11.97
CA ALA A 158 13.84 3.81 13.23
C ALA A 158 12.34 4.17 13.22
N ASP A 159 11.97 5.25 12.51
CA ASP A 159 10.59 5.75 12.43
C ASP A 159 9.73 4.92 11.45
N SER A 160 10.35 4.43 10.37
CA SER A 160 9.72 3.53 9.40
C SER A 160 9.35 2.16 10.01
N ARG A 161 10.17 1.64 10.94
CA ARG A 161 9.85 0.41 11.69
C ARG A 161 8.68 0.59 12.66
N ARG A 162 8.49 1.79 13.22
CA ARG A 162 7.42 2.11 14.18
C ARG A 162 6.08 2.40 13.51
N THR A 163 6.10 2.84 12.26
CA THR A 163 4.89 3.14 11.50
C THR A 163 4.29 1.85 10.92
N ALA A 164 3.48 1.17 11.74
CA ALA A 164 2.72 -0.01 11.38
C ALA A 164 1.36 -0.05 12.10
N PHE A 165 0.42 -0.79 11.53
CA PHE A 165 -0.87 -1.10 12.14
C PHE A 165 -1.32 -2.49 11.69
N HIS A 166 -2.00 -3.22 12.56
CA HIS A 166 -2.65 -4.48 12.20
C HIS A 166 -4.02 -4.58 12.88
N ALA A 167 -4.95 -5.27 12.22
CA ALA A 167 -6.26 -5.59 12.75
C ALA A 167 -6.77 -6.90 12.12
N GLY A 168 -6.91 -7.95 12.93
CA GLY A 168 -7.19 -9.29 12.41
C GLY A 168 -6.19 -9.72 11.31
N PRO A 169 -6.65 -10.10 10.10
CA PRO A 169 -5.77 -10.50 8.99
C PRO A 169 -5.16 -9.31 8.22
N TYR A 170 -5.52 -8.06 8.55
CA TYR A 170 -5.00 -6.87 7.88
C TYR A 170 -3.74 -6.34 8.55
N TYR A 171 -2.75 -6.03 7.72
CA TYR A 171 -1.49 -5.41 8.13
C TYR A 171 -1.19 -4.24 7.18
N ILE A 172 -0.65 -3.15 7.73
CA ILE A 172 -0.08 -2.06 6.94
C ILE A 172 1.20 -1.57 7.61
N PHE A 173 2.24 -1.33 6.82
CA PHE A 173 3.48 -0.77 7.36
C PHE A 173 4.26 0.08 6.34
N ALA A 174 5.07 1.00 6.89
CA ALA A 174 5.86 1.95 6.11
C ALA A 174 7.16 1.34 5.58
N PHE A 175 7.33 1.18 4.28
CA PHE A 175 8.60 0.72 3.68
C PHE A 175 8.80 1.36 2.31
N ASP A 176 10.01 1.87 2.08
CA ASP A 176 10.41 2.36 0.77
C ASP A 176 10.85 1.20 -0.13
N LEU A 177 10.04 0.89 -1.15
CA LEU A 177 10.28 -0.21 -2.10
C LEU A 177 11.59 -0.06 -2.90
N ARG A 178 12.25 1.11 -2.87
CA ARG A 178 13.57 1.34 -3.47
C ARG A 178 14.71 0.72 -2.64
N GLN A 179 14.47 0.43 -1.37
CA GLN A 179 15.43 -0.22 -0.47
C GLN A 179 15.67 -1.69 -0.86
N PRO A 180 16.74 -2.33 -0.34
CA PRO A 180 17.01 -3.75 -0.62
C PRO A 180 15.81 -4.64 -0.33
N VAL A 181 15.51 -5.54 -1.27
CA VAL A 181 14.33 -6.44 -1.19
C VAL A 181 14.44 -7.41 -0.03
N GLU A 182 15.66 -7.74 0.39
CA GLU A 182 15.94 -8.58 1.55
C GLU A 182 15.34 -7.97 2.82
N SER A 183 15.49 -6.66 3.02
CA SER A 183 14.91 -5.93 4.15
C SER A 183 13.39 -5.92 4.12
N LEU A 184 12.79 -5.85 2.93
CA LEU A 184 11.33 -5.98 2.76
C LEU A 184 10.87 -7.38 3.16
N ILE A 185 11.54 -8.41 2.63
CA ILE A 185 11.20 -9.82 2.89
C ILE A 185 11.36 -10.15 4.37
N GLU A 186 12.43 -9.65 5.00
CA GLU A 186 12.67 -9.84 6.43
C GLU A 186 11.51 -9.28 7.26
N ARG A 187 11.05 -8.05 6.95
CA ARG A 187 9.90 -7.46 7.63
C ARG A 187 8.57 -8.15 7.32
N LEU A 188 8.36 -8.57 6.07
CA LEU A 188 7.16 -9.32 5.67
C LEU A 188 7.06 -10.65 6.44
N CYS A 189 8.18 -11.35 6.62
CA CYS A 189 8.23 -12.65 7.27
C CYS A 189 8.43 -12.59 8.79
N ASP A 190 8.80 -11.44 9.35
CA ASP A 190 9.01 -11.24 10.78
C ASP A 190 7.75 -11.64 11.57
N THR A 191 7.93 -12.53 12.54
CA THR A 191 6.85 -13.11 13.38
C THR A 191 6.69 -12.38 14.71
N THR A 192 7.53 -11.39 15.00
CA THR A 192 7.38 -10.51 16.17
C THR A 192 6.21 -9.54 15.99
N SER A 193 5.91 -8.76 17.03
CA SER A 193 4.80 -7.80 17.02
C SER A 193 4.86 -6.73 15.93
N ASN A 194 6.04 -6.52 15.32
CA ASN A 194 6.26 -5.48 14.32
C ASN A 194 6.24 -6.00 12.87
N GLY A 195 6.16 -7.32 12.69
CA GLY A 195 6.13 -7.99 11.40
C GLY A 195 4.76 -8.52 11.01
N CYS A 196 4.65 -9.03 9.78
CA CYS A 196 3.40 -9.61 9.28
C CYS A 196 3.35 -11.13 9.45
N GLY A 197 4.48 -11.79 9.69
CA GLY A 197 4.61 -13.24 9.79
C GLY A 197 4.20 -14.00 8.53
N LEU A 198 4.42 -13.42 7.34
CA LEU A 198 4.11 -14.10 6.07
C LEU A 198 4.92 -15.40 5.94
N SER A 199 4.28 -16.44 5.42
CA SER A 199 4.93 -17.69 5.04
C SER A 199 5.49 -17.58 3.63
N ARG A 200 6.74 -17.99 3.44
CA ARG A 200 7.39 -18.07 2.11
C ARG A 200 6.88 -19.22 1.24
N THR A 201 6.12 -20.15 1.82
CA THR A 201 5.61 -21.35 1.14
C THR A 201 4.11 -21.29 0.86
N SER A 202 3.37 -20.41 1.53
CA SER A 202 1.94 -20.25 1.26
C SER A 202 1.70 -19.46 -0.03
N PRO A 203 0.65 -19.77 -0.80
CA PRO A 203 0.30 -19.04 -2.02
C PRO A 203 0.19 -17.55 -1.76
N THR A 204 0.98 -16.74 -2.47
CA THR A 204 1.06 -15.29 -2.24
C THR A 204 0.80 -14.51 -3.53
N LEU A 205 -0.19 -13.62 -3.50
CA LEU A 205 -0.44 -12.68 -4.59
C LEU A 205 0.14 -11.31 -4.24
N PHE A 206 1.12 -10.88 -5.02
CA PHE A 206 1.65 -9.53 -4.98
C PHE A 206 0.90 -8.63 -5.95
N LEU A 207 0.54 -7.43 -5.50
CA LEU A 207 -0.15 -6.41 -6.29
C LEU A 207 0.76 -5.19 -6.43
N ALA A 208 0.86 -4.63 -7.62
CA ALA A 208 1.48 -3.33 -7.88
C ALA A 208 0.63 -2.55 -8.90
N GLU A 209 -0.12 -1.56 -8.41
CA GLU A 209 -1.09 -0.77 -9.19
C GLU A 209 -0.56 0.66 -9.45
N CYS A 210 0.12 0.87 -10.58
CA CYS A 210 0.88 2.08 -10.93
C CYS A 210 1.95 2.43 -9.88
N VAL A 211 2.89 1.51 -9.66
CA VAL A 211 3.93 1.67 -8.62
C VAL A 211 5.33 1.59 -9.21
N LEU A 212 5.63 0.51 -9.96
CA LEU A 212 6.98 0.22 -10.42
C LEU A 212 7.55 1.29 -11.38
N VAL A 213 6.69 1.98 -12.13
CA VAL A 213 7.05 3.12 -12.99
C VAL A 213 7.73 4.28 -12.24
N TYR A 214 7.52 4.41 -10.93
CA TYR A 214 8.12 5.46 -10.11
C TYR A 214 9.49 5.06 -9.52
N MET A 215 9.97 3.85 -9.80
CA MET A 215 11.23 3.33 -9.29
C MET A 215 12.24 3.18 -10.42
N PRO A 216 13.55 3.34 -10.15
CA PRO A 216 14.55 3.03 -11.15
C PRO A 216 14.55 1.53 -11.48
N SER A 217 14.87 1.20 -12.73
CA SER A 217 14.75 -0.16 -13.27
C SER A 217 15.58 -1.20 -12.50
N ALA A 218 16.71 -0.80 -11.91
CA ALA A 218 17.54 -1.68 -11.09
C ALA A 218 16.80 -2.12 -9.81
N GLN A 219 16.13 -1.19 -9.12
CA GLN A 219 15.35 -1.46 -7.92
C GLN A 219 14.09 -2.27 -8.26
N THR A 220 13.40 -1.95 -9.35
CA THR A 220 12.27 -2.77 -9.83
C THR A 220 12.71 -4.20 -10.13
N THR A 221 13.87 -4.37 -10.78
CA THR A 221 14.44 -5.70 -11.09
C THR A 221 14.80 -6.46 -9.82
N GLN A 222 15.43 -5.81 -8.83
CA GLN A 222 15.77 -6.45 -7.56
C GLN A 222 14.51 -6.89 -6.82
N LEU A 223 13.48 -6.03 -6.78
CA LEU A 223 12.22 -6.33 -6.10
C LEU A 223 11.55 -7.57 -6.70
N LEU A 224 11.34 -7.57 -8.02
CA LEU A 224 10.70 -8.69 -8.72
C LEU A 224 11.50 -9.99 -8.58
N ARG A 225 12.83 -9.93 -8.75
CA ARG A 225 13.70 -11.09 -8.61
C ARG A 225 13.70 -11.62 -7.18
N GLY A 226 13.82 -10.74 -6.20
CA GLY A 226 13.84 -11.09 -4.77
C GLY A 226 12.56 -11.77 -4.34
N LEU A 227 11.40 -11.22 -4.70
CA LEU A 227 10.10 -11.82 -4.42
C LEU A 227 9.95 -13.19 -5.08
N ALA A 228 10.27 -13.31 -6.37
CA ALA A 228 10.19 -14.58 -7.11
C ALA A 228 11.13 -15.66 -6.55
N THR A 229 12.30 -15.26 -6.04
CA THR A 229 13.29 -16.19 -5.45
C THR A 229 12.86 -16.67 -4.07
N ASN A 230 12.21 -15.82 -3.29
CA ASN A 230 11.95 -16.08 -1.88
C ASN A 230 10.54 -16.61 -1.58
N PHE A 231 9.59 -16.51 -2.52
CA PHE A 231 8.23 -17.05 -2.36
C PHE A 231 7.99 -18.17 -3.37
N SER A 232 7.94 -19.41 -2.89
CA SER A 232 7.89 -20.61 -3.73
C SER A 232 6.58 -20.82 -4.49
N SER A 233 5.49 -20.20 -4.03
CA SER A 233 4.19 -20.17 -4.70
C SER A 233 3.69 -18.73 -4.72
N ALA A 234 3.95 -18.04 -5.83
CA ALA A 234 3.64 -16.62 -5.96
C ALA A 234 3.02 -16.28 -7.32
N ALA A 235 2.13 -15.29 -7.29
CA ALA A 235 1.64 -14.61 -8.47
C ALA A 235 1.88 -13.10 -8.30
N PHE A 236 2.07 -12.39 -9.42
CA PHE A 236 2.30 -10.94 -9.40
C PHE A 236 1.33 -10.29 -10.39
N LEU A 237 0.41 -9.46 -9.87
CA LEU A 237 -0.47 -8.63 -10.68
C LEU A 237 0.09 -7.22 -10.76
N HIS A 238 0.42 -6.81 -11.97
CA HIS A 238 1.05 -5.52 -12.26
C HIS A 238 0.21 -4.73 -13.26
N TYR A 239 0.03 -3.44 -13.00
CA TYR A 239 -0.59 -2.51 -13.95
C TYR A 239 0.18 -1.20 -13.95
N GLU A 240 0.62 -0.76 -15.13
CA GLU A 240 1.24 0.55 -15.33
C GLU A 240 1.07 0.99 -16.79
N GLN A 241 1.54 2.20 -17.11
CA GLN A 241 1.56 2.72 -18.47
C GLN A 241 2.44 1.85 -19.38
N ALA A 242 1.98 1.57 -20.59
CA ALA A 242 2.74 0.89 -21.63
C ALA A 242 2.97 1.82 -22.82
N GLY A 243 4.04 1.58 -23.60
CA GLY A 243 4.28 2.29 -24.85
C GLY A 243 4.77 3.73 -24.71
N ILE A 244 5.37 4.10 -23.57
CA ILE A 244 6.08 5.38 -23.43
C ILE A 244 7.33 5.31 -24.29
N GLN A 245 7.26 5.84 -25.52
CA GLN A 245 8.45 6.05 -26.34
C GLN A 245 9.29 7.14 -25.66
N SER A 246 10.54 6.83 -25.29
CA SER A 246 11.54 7.87 -25.05
C SER A 246 11.76 8.56 -26.38
N ASP A 247 11.47 9.86 -26.47
CA ASP A 247 11.57 10.69 -27.69
C ASP A 247 12.60 10.12 -28.69
N LEU A 248 12.10 9.40 -29.70
CA LEU A 248 12.87 9.20 -30.92
C LEU A 248 12.89 10.58 -31.55
N SER A 249 14.06 11.23 -31.46
CA SER A 249 14.39 12.40 -32.24
C SER A 249 13.97 12.15 -33.68
N PHE A 250 12.86 12.75 -34.11
CA PHE A 250 12.55 12.91 -35.52
C PHE A 250 13.55 13.94 -36.06
N SER A 251 14.76 13.48 -36.35
CA SER A 251 15.64 14.17 -37.28
C SER A 251 14.98 14.08 -38.65
N TYR A 252 14.29 15.15 -39.03
CA TYR A 252 13.88 15.38 -40.41
C TYR A 252 15.16 15.43 -41.27
N HIS A 253 15.28 14.46 -42.19
CA HIS A 253 16.13 14.58 -43.37
C HIS A 253 15.29 15.14 -44.52
#